data_AF-A0A9E1ZHZ4-F1
#
_entry.id   AF-A0A9E1ZHZ4-F1
#
_cell.length_a   1.000
_cell.length_b   1.000
_cell.length_c   1.000
_cell.angle_alpha   90.00
_cell.angle_beta   90.00
_cell.angle_gamma   90.00
#
_symmetry.space_group_name_H-M   'P 1'
#
loop_
_entity.id
_entity.type
_entity.pdbx_description
1 polymer ?
#
loop_
_entity_poly.entity_id
_entity_poly.type
_entity_poly.pdbx_seq_one_letter_code
_entity_poly.pdbx_strand_id
1 'polypeptide(L)'
;SRRHEHQSRYPVKKVALKHPILKGMPEDWVTPKDELYVIEKMWPKARALATSKSERDGKEYAVAWTNQYGKARVFGTTYGHSDATFSDPVFLKLVARGLLWASGGLED
;
A
#
# COMPACT_ATOMS: atom_id res chain seq x y z
N SER A 1 5.08 1.49 -12.16
CA SER A 1 4.12 2.45 -12.73
C SER A 1 4.75 3.18 -13.89
N ARG A 2 3.96 3.72 -14.83
CA ARG A 2 4.43 4.68 -15.86
C ARG A 2 3.91 6.10 -15.66
N ARG A 3 2.98 6.30 -14.72
CA ARG A 3 2.38 7.61 -14.40
C ARG A 3 1.86 7.65 -12.96
N HIS A 4 1.68 8.84 -12.43
CA HIS A 4 0.95 9.08 -11.19
C HIS A 4 -0.06 10.21 -11.41
N GLU A 5 -1.01 10.32 -10.49
CA GLU A 5 -1.95 11.43 -10.45
C GLU A 5 -1.37 12.63 -9.71
N HIS A 6 -2.14 13.71 -9.66
CA HIS A 6 -1.86 14.86 -8.82
C HIS A 6 -1.89 14.46 -7.34
N GLN A 7 -1.29 15.29 -6.49
CA GLN A 7 -1.32 15.06 -5.05
C GLN A 7 -2.72 15.29 -4.48
N SER A 8 -3.30 14.27 -3.86
CA SER A 8 -4.61 14.33 -3.20
C SER A 8 -4.62 13.48 -1.92
N ARG A 9 -5.72 13.56 -1.18
CA ARG A 9 -6.02 12.71 -0.03
C ARG A 9 -6.85 11.52 -0.48
N TYR A 10 -6.17 10.49 -0.98
CA TYR A 10 -6.82 9.28 -1.47
C TYR A 10 -7.30 8.37 -0.32
N PRO A 11 -8.60 8.02 -0.27
CA PRO A 11 -9.08 6.96 0.61
C PRO A 11 -8.42 5.63 0.25
N VAL A 12 -8.06 4.84 1.27
CA VAL A 12 -7.37 3.57 1.08
C VAL A 12 -8.28 2.43 1.52
N LYS A 13 -8.60 1.56 0.57
CA LYS A 13 -9.46 0.40 0.77
C LYS A 13 -8.61 -0.84 0.99
N LYS A 14 -8.84 -1.55 2.09
CA LYS A 14 -8.22 -2.86 2.33
C LYS A 14 -8.91 -3.92 1.48
N VAL A 15 -8.14 -4.63 0.65
CA VAL A 15 -8.64 -5.73 -0.20
C VAL A 15 -8.20 -7.12 0.29
N ALA A 16 -7.26 -7.18 1.23
CA ALA A 16 -6.82 -8.42 1.89
C ALA A 16 -6.99 -8.33 3.41
N LEU A 17 -8.24 -8.19 3.88
CA LEU A 17 -8.60 -7.88 5.28
C LEU A 17 -7.91 -8.73 6.36
N LYS A 18 -7.62 -10.00 6.07
CA LYS A 18 -6.97 -10.94 7.01
C LYS A 18 -5.44 -10.95 6.93
N HIS A 19 -4.83 -10.15 6.06
CA HIS A 19 -3.37 -10.17 5.91
C HIS A 19 -2.71 -9.49 7.13
N PRO A 20 -1.71 -10.12 7.77
CA PRO A 20 -1.18 -9.64 9.04
C PRO A 20 -0.52 -8.25 8.95
N ILE A 21 0.00 -7.86 7.76
CA ILE A 21 0.49 -6.50 7.51
C ILE A 21 -0.58 -5.42 7.80
N LEU A 22 -1.86 -5.68 7.52
CA LEU A 22 -2.94 -4.71 7.67
C LEU A 22 -3.54 -4.66 9.09
N LYS A 23 -3.03 -5.45 10.04
CA LYS A 23 -3.53 -5.49 11.41
C LYS A 23 -3.40 -4.11 12.07
N GLY A 24 -4.53 -3.58 12.55
CA GLY A 24 -4.62 -2.28 13.20
C GLY A 24 -4.66 -1.08 12.26
N MET A 25 -4.75 -1.29 10.95
CA MET A 25 -5.05 -0.22 9.99
C MET A 25 -6.56 0.10 10.04
N PRO A 26 -6.97 1.38 10.24
CA PRO A 26 -8.38 1.78 10.21
C PRO A 26 -9.07 1.43 8.89
N GLU A 27 -10.40 1.23 8.91
CA GLU A 27 -11.19 0.94 7.69
C GLU A 27 -11.36 2.17 6.80
N ASP A 28 -11.37 3.36 7.40
CA ASP A 28 -11.63 4.65 6.78
C ASP A 28 -10.35 5.50 6.64
N TRP A 29 -9.17 4.86 6.67
CA TRP A 29 -7.92 5.60 6.53
C TRP A 29 -7.84 6.29 5.16
N VAL A 30 -7.52 7.58 5.21
CA VAL A 30 -7.24 8.42 4.06
C VAL A 30 -5.80 8.87 4.18
N THR A 31 -5.00 8.67 3.13
CA THR A 31 -3.61 9.10 3.12
C THR A 31 -3.50 10.62 3.34
N PRO A 32 -2.42 11.10 3.98
CA PRO A 32 -1.96 12.47 3.76
C PRO A 32 -1.81 12.77 2.27
N LYS A 33 -1.66 14.06 1.94
CA LYS A 33 -1.55 14.50 0.55
C LYS A 33 -0.35 13.81 -0.13
N ASP A 34 -0.65 12.94 -1.10
CA ASP A 34 0.33 12.08 -1.78
C ASP A 34 -0.15 11.78 -3.21
N GLU A 35 0.70 11.17 -4.04
CA GLU A 35 0.44 10.87 -5.44
C GLU A 35 -0.06 9.44 -5.62
N LEU A 36 -1.20 9.25 -6.28
CA LEU A 36 -1.64 7.91 -6.65
C LEU A 36 -0.90 7.41 -7.89
N TYR A 37 -0.02 6.42 -7.72
CA TYR A 37 0.64 5.75 -8.83
C TYR A 37 -0.31 4.78 -9.54
N VAL A 38 -0.37 4.87 -10.87
CA VAL A 38 -1.26 4.04 -11.69
C VAL A 38 -0.59 2.69 -12.00
N ILE A 39 -0.95 1.67 -11.23
CA ILE A 39 -0.47 0.30 -11.40
C ILE A 39 -1.39 -0.48 -12.34
N GLU A 40 -1.15 -0.34 -13.66
CA GLU A 40 -1.98 -0.99 -14.70
C GLU A 40 -1.83 -2.52 -14.74
N LYS A 41 -0.70 -3.05 -14.26
CA LYS A 41 -0.42 -4.49 -14.24
C LYS A 41 0.35 -4.87 -12.99
N MET A 42 -0.14 -5.91 -12.32
CA MET A 42 0.56 -6.62 -11.26
C MET A 42 1.18 -7.90 -11.81
N TRP A 43 2.30 -8.32 -11.23
CA TRP A 43 2.90 -9.62 -11.56
C TRP A 43 2.01 -10.77 -11.08
N PRO A 44 2.02 -11.96 -11.73
CA PRO A 44 1.09 -13.05 -11.39
C PRO A 44 1.14 -13.52 -9.93
N LYS A 45 2.29 -13.44 -9.27
CA LYS A 45 2.48 -13.80 -7.87
C LYS A 45 2.30 -12.63 -6.90
N ALA A 46 2.06 -11.43 -7.42
CA ALA A 46 1.85 -10.25 -6.60
C ALA A 46 0.38 -10.17 -6.18
N ARG A 47 0.15 -9.87 -4.91
CA ARG A 47 -1.19 -9.76 -4.32
C ARG A 47 -1.36 -8.36 -3.74
N ALA A 48 -2.35 -7.63 -4.22
CA ALA A 48 -2.75 -6.36 -3.61
C ALA A 48 -3.25 -6.60 -2.17
N LEU A 49 -2.82 -5.75 -1.26
CA LEU A 49 -3.29 -5.68 0.12
C LEU A 49 -4.28 -4.54 0.30
N ALA A 50 -3.98 -3.39 -0.31
CA ALA A 50 -4.84 -2.22 -0.30
C ALA A 50 -4.83 -1.52 -1.67
N THR A 51 -5.93 -0.84 -1.98
CA THR A 51 -6.15 -0.09 -3.22
C THR A 51 -6.63 1.33 -2.92
N SER A 52 -6.44 2.23 -3.88
CA SER A 52 -7.11 3.54 -3.90
C SER A 52 -7.73 3.79 -5.26
N LYS A 53 -8.83 4.53 -5.26
CA LYS A 53 -9.57 4.88 -6.47
C LYS A 53 -8.94 6.12 -7.11
N SER A 54 -8.66 6.01 -8.40
CA SER A 54 -8.26 7.13 -9.25
C SER A 54 -9.36 8.17 -9.32
N GLU A 55 -9.00 9.43 -9.10
CA GLU A 55 -9.92 10.56 -9.30
C GLU A 55 -10.08 10.89 -10.80
N ARG A 56 -9.12 10.46 -11.63
CA ARG A 56 -9.13 10.72 -13.08
C ARG A 56 -10.00 9.76 -13.88
N ASP A 57 -9.91 8.46 -13.60
CA ASP A 57 -10.60 7.42 -14.38
C ASP A 57 -11.49 6.49 -13.53
N GLY A 58 -11.53 6.69 -12.22
CA GLY A 58 -12.41 5.95 -11.31
C GLY A 58 -11.99 4.51 -11.05
N LYS A 59 -10.86 4.03 -11.58
CA LYS A 59 -10.38 2.66 -11.37
C LYS A 59 -9.64 2.54 -10.03
N GLU A 60 -9.65 1.33 -9.46
CA GLU A 60 -8.85 1.04 -8.28
C GLU A 60 -7.44 0.57 -8.67
N TYR A 61 -6.43 1.15 -8.02
CA TYR A 61 -5.03 0.80 -8.21
C TYR A 61 -4.42 0.31 -6.91
N ALA A 62 -3.55 -0.72 -6.98
CA ALA A 62 -2.87 -1.25 -5.82
C ALA A 62 -1.89 -0.21 -5.26
N VAL A 63 -2.00 0.08 -3.96
CA VAL A 63 -1.13 1.03 -3.24
C VAL A 63 -0.26 0.37 -2.19
N ALA A 64 -0.62 -0.85 -1.78
CA ALA A 64 0.22 -1.75 -0.99
C ALA A 64 0.02 -3.19 -1.49
N TRP A 65 1.09 -3.96 -1.59
CA TRP A 65 1.06 -5.33 -2.09
C TRP A 65 2.16 -6.21 -1.50
N THR A 66 2.00 -7.51 -1.66
CA THR A 66 3.06 -8.49 -1.46
C THR A 66 3.38 -9.21 -2.76
N ASN A 67 4.56 -9.80 -2.86
CA ASN A 67 4.95 -10.72 -3.93
C ASN A 67 5.93 -11.77 -3.40
N GLN A 68 5.94 -12.94 -4.03
CA GLN A 68 6.93 -13.98 -3.79
C GLN A 68 7.88 -14.08 -4.99
N TYR A 69 9.15 -13.72 -4.80
CA TYR A 69 10.19 -13.80 -5.82
C TYR A 69 11.26 -14.82 -5.41
N GLY A 70 11.21 -16.01 -6.00
CA GLY A 70 12.00 -17.15 -5.53
C GLY A 70 11.67 -17.45 -4.06
N LYS A 71 12.67 -17.41 -3.18
CA LYS A 71 12.51 -17.56 -1.72
C LYS A 71 12.22 -16.23 -0.99
N ALA A 72 12.37 -15.09 -1.66
CA ALA A 72 12.19 -13.78 -1.04
C ALA A 72 10.71 -13.37 -0.96
N ARG A 73 10.30 -12.95 0.23
CA ARG A 73 9.05 -12.21 0.45
C ARG A 73 9.30 -10.74 0.17
N VAL A 74 8.48 -10.16 -0.69
CA VAL A 74 8.56 -8.74 -1.06
C VAL A 74 7.29 -8.05 -0.58
N PHE A 75 7.45 -6.98 0.19
CA PHE A 75 6.40 -6.01 0.46
C PHE A 75 6.69 -4.74 -0.36
N GLY A 76 5.65 -4.11 -0.89
CA GLY A 76 5.78 -2.84 -1.60
C GLY A 76 4.58 -1.92 -1.34
N THR A 77 4.84 -0.62 -1.39
CA THR A 77 3.82 0.43 -1.37
C THR A 77 4.21 1.55 -2.34
N THR A 78 3.21 2.25 -2.89
CA THR A 78 3.43 3.42 -3.76
C THR A 78 3.36 4.75 -3.01
N TYR A 79 2.80 4.78 -1.79
CA TYR A 79 2.75 6.00 -0.98
C TYR A 79 4.09 6.25 -0.28
N GLY A 80 4.31 7.50 0.11
CA GLY A 80 5.55 7.96 0.74
C GLY A 80 6.23 9.10 -0.02
N HIS A 81 5.50 9.89 -0.81
CA HIS A 81 6.10 11.03 -1.52
C HIS A 81 6.51 12.18 -0.57
N SER A 82 5.75 12.38 0.52
CA SER A 82 5.87 13.58 1.36
C SER A 82 6.24 13.30 2.82
N ASP A 83 6.81 14.31 3.48
CA ASP A 83 7.03 14.31 4.94
C ASP A 83 5.74 14.10 5.73
N ALA A 84 4.61 14.60 5.21
CA ALA A 84 3.30 14.39 5.83
C ALA A 84 2.91 12.90 5.82
N THR A 85 3.19 12.18 4.71
CA THR A 85 2.99 10.72 4.63
C THR A 85 3.92 10.00 5.61
N PHE A 86 5.19 10.39 5.69
CA PHE A 86 6.15 9.80 6.64
C PHE A 86 5.94 10.21 8.10
N SER A 87 5.11 11.22 8.37
CA SER A 87 4.70 11.59 9.74
C SER A 87 3.38 10.93 10.16
N ASP A 88 2.69 10.25 9.24
CA ASP A 88 1.43 9.58 9.53
C ASP A 88 1.66 8.23 10.23
N PRO A 89 1.09 8.03 11.43
CA PRO A 89 1.35 6.82 12.21
C PRO A 89 0.74 5.55 11.56
N VAL A 90 -0.32 5.67 10.77
CA VAL A 90 -0.91 4.52 10.07
C VAL A 90 0.01 4.07 8.93
N PHE A 91 0.54 5.03 8.15
CA PHE A 91 1.52 4.75 7.10
C PHE A 91 2.80 4.14 7.67
N LEU A 92 3.38 4.75 8.71
CA LEU A 92 4.58 4.21 9.37
C LEU A 92 4.35 2.79 9.89
N LYS A 93 3.19 2.51 10.48
CA LYS A 93 2.83 1.16 10.94
C LYS A 93 2.69 0.18 9.78
N LEU A 94 2.10 0.59 8.66
CA LEU A 94 2.00 -0.24 7.45
C LEU A 94 3.40 -0.62 6.94
N VAL A 95 4.32 0.35 6.83
CA VAL A 95 5.70 0.12 6.40
C VAL A 95 6.45 -0.78 7.38
N ALA A 96 6.36 -0.52 8.69
CA ALA A 96 7.03 -1.32 9.71
C ALA A 96 6.53 -2.78 9.71
N ARG A 97 5.22 -3.01 9.64
CA ARG A 97 4.66 -4.37 9.57
C ARG A 97 5.01 -5.06 8.25
N GLY A 98 5.05 -4.32 7.15
CA GLY A 98 5.51 -4.81 5.85
C GLY A 98 6.97 -5.27 5.87
N LEU A 99 7.85 -4.48 6.49
CA LEU A 99 9.26 -4.82 6.71
C LEU A 99 9.40 -6.11 7.53
N LEU A 100 8.74 -6.17 8.69
CA LEU A 100 8.78 -7.36 9.57
C LEU A 100 8.22 -8.60 8.87
N TRP A 101 7.15 -8.47 8.09
CA TRP A 101 6.60 -9.58 7.32
C TRP A 101 7.59 -10.07 6.26
N ALA A 102 8.22 -9.14 5.53
CA ALA A 102 9.21 -9.48 4.51
C ALA A 102 10.41 -10.21 5.14
N SER A 103 10.93 -9.73 6.27
CA SER A 103 12.04 -10.36 6.99
C SER A 103 11.66 -11.64 7.74
N GLY A 104 10.38 -11.85 8.04
CA GLY A 104 9.88 -13.03 8.77
C GLY A 104 9.86 -12.84 10.28
N GLY A 105 10.08 -11.62 10.76
CA GLY A 105 9.98 -11.24 12.17
C GLY A 105 8.65 -10.60 12.55
N LEU A 106 7.59 -10.78 11.74
CA LEU A 106 6.27 -10.28 12.10
C LEU A 106 5.63 -11.23 13.12
N GLU A 107 5.68 -10.82 14.39
CA GLU A 107 4.96 -11.44 15.50
C GLU A 107 3.54 -10.85 15.62
N ASP A 108 2.63 -11.63 16.19
CA ASP A 108 1.21 -11.27 16.33
C ASP A 108 0.93 -10.31 17.49
#